data_AF-A0A418RSQ6-F1
#
_entry.id   AF-A0A418RSQ6-F1
#
_cell.length_a   1.000
_cell.length_b   1.000
_cell.length_c   1.000
_cell.angle_alpha   90.00
_cell.angle_beta   90.00
_cell.angle_gamma   90.00
#
_symmetry.space_group_name_H-M   'P 1'
#
loop_
_entity.id
_entity.type
_entity.pdbx_description
1 polymer ?
#
loop_
_entity_poly.entity_id
_entity_poly.type
_entity_poly.pdbx_seq_one_letter_code
_entity_poly.pdbx_strand_id
1 'polypeptide(L)'
;MTTDRNNLLCLVRSENAPIKKWQEVGHFAILLLIAVGLLITRMGSYDYFPGKYLWAEDGQIFINQAKSLGVLAIGYPYAGYLHLYPRLFAFIANYFELIHRPIILFVGWFIAYLFMFVVLLQRAKQLGMGFIASLFLVILVCLQPNYGENFFNITNAQWLLGVAFSVLALTGTSQSFRFSVENLVLLLVLGLTGPFSIVLLPVLILKAIVLKDFKNAWVYWVILVCAAIQSVVLINSGRAEPVGINTSFEDWYTAFFRIALFGANSSGVKYVGLIFWWLLGVVICEKYLSKDQNTHTKKNLPVLFLLTATLFVIASLYSMKNYPLGRVSIGGGNRYSWLPYVLVFFAAMVASNHRRILQAVLFGLILFICYVNFHKLELPNLQFSSFAKFSEYQKVNIPIHPQWATYPSWSIEGEPSGSQAVAQLNKIDVELNSFTATHAKLNLSASELLMDSGSNVPILESNSRFICENSTDVGLEIEINRSSEGWMQVFFNNTPRFSEVKALRRWYPSGLVTAQFAFPNESGGFYIRLALSELPGKDKIEKITIYCLP
;
A
#
# COMPACT_ATOMS: atom_id res chain seq x y z
N MET A 1 -59.65 -26.15 -23.51
CA MET A 1 -59.83 -26.99 -22.30
C MET A 1 -58.44 -27.40 -21.85
N THR A 2 -57.88 -27.11 -20.69
CA THR A 2 -58.31 -26.41 -19.48
C THR A 2 -57.02 -26.00 -18.75
N THR A 3 -57.08 -24.86 -18.10
CA THR A 3 -56.12 -24.23 -17.17
C THR A 3 -55.48 -25.17 -16.14
N ASP A 4 -54.21 -24.90 -15.78
CA ASP A 4 -53.96 -24.49 -14.39
C ASP A 4 -52.70 -23.62 -14.20
N ARG A 5 -52.95 -22.39 -13.74
CA ARG A 5 -51.99 -21.42 -13.21
C ARG A 5 -51.80 -21.75 -11.72
N ASN A 6 -50.63 -22.22 -11.29
CA ASN A 6 -50.32 -22.30 -9.85
C ASN A 6 -48.79 -22.25 -9.58
N ASN A 7 -48.15 -21.13 -9.88
CA ASN A 7 -46.78 -20.84 -9.39
C ASN A 7 -46.60 -19.40 -8.88
N LEU A 8 -47.69 -18.80 -8.40
CA LEU A 8 -47.71 -17.39 -7.99
C LEU A 8 -48.54 -17.22 -6.72
N LEU A 9 -48.29 -18.04 -5.67
CA LEU A 9 -48.85 -17.85 -4.33
C LEU A 9 -48.12 -18.74 -3.31
N CYS A 10 -46.94 -18.28 -2.88
CA CYS A 10 -46.37 -18.63 -1.57
C CYS A 10 -45.66 -17.39 -0.99
N LEU A 11 -46.34 -16.24 -1.11
CA LEU A 11 -45.90 -14.91 -0.67
C LEU A 11 -46.93 -14.31 0.29
N VAL A 12 -47.43 -15.06 1.28
CA VAL A 12 -48.04 -14.43 2.48
C VAL A 12 -47.83 -15.31 3.72
N ARG A 13 -46.71 -15.09 4.43
CA ARG A 13 -46.68 -14.86 5.89
C ARG A 13 -45.26 -14.59 6.37
N SER A 14 -44.88 -13.32 6.25
CA SER A 14 -43.94 -12.66 7.16
C SER A 14 -44.04 -11.17 6.89
N GLU A 15 -44.91 -10.47 7.61
CA GLU A 15 -44.98 -9.00 7.63
C GLU A 15 -43.63 -8.39 8.09
N ASN A 16 -42.71 -9.21 8.59
CA ASN A 16 -41.34 -8.84 8.98
C ASN A 16 -40.27 -9.12 7.91
N ALA A 17 -40.59 -9.74 6.77
CA ALA A 17 -39.61 -10.09 5.73
C ALA A 17 -38.92 -8.89 5.06
N PRO A 18 -39.65 -7.83 4.63
CA PRO A 18 -38.99 -6.64 4.09
C PRO A 18 -38.18 -5.95 5.18
N ILE A 19 -38.73 -5.79 6.39
CA ILE A 19 -38.06 -5.15 7.54
C ILE A 19 -36.74 -5.85 7.88
N LYS A 20 -36.73 -7.19 7.94
CA LYS A 20 -35.52 -7.98 8.21
C LYS A 20 -34.47 -7.86 7.11
N LYS A 21 -34.89 -7.80 5.84
CA LYS A 21 -33.98 -7.58 4.70
C LYS A 21 -33.36 -6.18 4.75
N TRP A 22 -34.15 -5.15 5.09
CA TRP A 22 -33.65 -3.77 5.27
C TRP A 22 -32.71 -3.65 6.48
N GLN A 23 -33.01 -4.31 7.59
CA GLN A 23 -32.11 -4.38 8.75
C GLN A 23 -30.78 -5.05 8.41
N GLU A 24 -30.81 -6.14 7.62
CA GLU A 24 -29.59 -6.82 7.19
C GLU A 24 -28.73 -5.99 6.24
N VAL A 25 -29.35 -5.26 5.31
CA VAL A 25 -28.65 -4.30 4.44
C VAL A 25 -28.08 -3.15 5.27
N GLY A 26 -28.85 -2.64 6.24
CA GLY A 26 -28.42 -1.59 7.15
C GLY A 26 -27.20 -1.97 7.97
N HIS A 27 -27.19 -3.15 8.59
CA HIS A 27 -26.03 -3.66 9.34
C HIS A 27 -24.78 -3.79 8.46
N PHE A 28 -24.94 -4.31 7.24
CA PHE A 28 -23.82 -4.47 6.32
C PHE A 28 -23.23 -3.11 5.91
N ALA A 29 -24.09 -2.14 5.57
CA ALA A 29 -23.67 -0.78 5.25
C ALA A 29 -22.97 -0.10 6.44
N ILE A 30 -23.51 -0.24 7.65
CA ILE A 30 -22.89 0.30 8.88
C ILE A 30 -21.49 -0.28 9.08
N LEU A 31 -21.30 -1.59 8.92
CA LEU A 31 -19.98 -2.21 9.08
C LEU A 31 -18.97 -1.70 8.04
N LEU A 32 -19.40 -1.48 6.78
CA LEU A 32 -18.55 -0.87 5.77
C LEU A 32 -18.22 0.59 6.09
N LEU A 33 -19.19 1.37 6.56
CA LEU A 33 -18.95 2.75 7.00
C LEU A 33 -17.97 2.81 8.18
N ILE A 34 -18.06 1.86 9.12
CA ILE A 34 -17.09 1.73 10.22
C ILE A 34 -15.71 1.39 9.65
N ALA A 35 -15.61 0.46 8.70
CA ALA A 35 -14.34 0.12 8.06
C ALA A 35 -13.71 1.34 7.37
N VAL A 36 -14.51 2.19 6.72
CA VAL A 36 -14.04 3.46 6.12
C VAL A 36 -13.67 4.48 7.19
N GLY A 37 -14.49 4.67 8.22
CA GLY A 37 -14.19 5.59 9.32
C GLY A 37 -12.91 5.22 10.08
N LEU A 38 -12.61 3.93 10.20
CA LEU A 38 -11.36 3.46 10.80
C LEU A 38 -10.13 3.70 9.93
N LEU A 39 -10.27 3.95 8.61
CA LEU A 39 -9.12 4.38 7.80
C LEU A 39 -8.63 5.76 8.22
N ILE A 40 -9.54 6.63 8.67
CA ILE A 40 -9.21 7.98 9.12
C ILE A 40 -8.22 7.95 10.28
N THR A 41 -8.36 6.97 11.19
CA THR A 41 -7.45 6.83 12.33
C THR A 41 -6.03 6.45 11.89
N ARG A 42 -5.86 5.86 10.70
CA ARG A 42 -4.56 5.50 10.11
C ARG A 42 -3.88 6.66 9.39
N MET A 43 -4.61 7.72 9.04
CA MET A 43 -4.04 8.88 8.38
C MET A 43 -3.29 9.75 9.39
N GLY A 44 -2.02 10.06 9.10
CA GLY A 44 -1.26 11.07 9.86
C GLY A 44 -1.77 12.49 9.59
N SER A 45 -2.21 12.76 8.36
CA SER A 45 -2.77 14.05 7.95
C SER A 45 -3.56 13.93 6.65
N TYR A 46 -4.33 14.97 6.31
CA TYR A 46 -5.23 15.01 5.13
C TYR A 46 -4.71 15.86 3.97
N ASP A 47 -3.56 16.50 4.14
CA ASP A 47 -3.00 17.43 3.18
C ASP A 47 -2.50 16.71 1.92
N TYR A 48 -2.79 17.28 0.74
CA TYR A 48 -2.29 16.82 -0.57
C TYR A 48 -2.57 15.34 -0.88
N PHE A 49 -3.69 14.84 -0.37
CA PHE A 49 -4.25 13.56 -0.77
C PHE A 49 -4.69 13.59 -2.24
N PRO A 50 -4.49 12.55 -3.08
CA PRO A 50 -3.83 11.25 -2.89
C PRO A 50 -2.35 11.17 -3.35
N GLY A 51 -1.82 12.21 -4.01
CA GLY A 51 -0.43 12.22 -4.51
C GLY A 51 0.62 11.97 -3.42
N LYS A 52 0.28 12.35 -2.18
CA LYS A 52 1.07 12.06 -0.97
C LYS A 52 1.36 10.57 -0.73
N TYR A 53 0.48 9.67 -1.14
CA TYR A 53 0.55 8.25 -0.81
C TYR A 53 1.08 7.37 -1.97
N LEU A 54 1.51 7.97 -3.09
CA LEU A 54 2.17 7.22 -4.16
C LEU A 54 3.39 6.48 -3.62
N TRP A 55 3.44 5.18 -3.89
CA TRP A 55 4.41 4.29 -3.29
C TRP A 55 5.13 3.42 -4.33
N ALA A 56 6.45 3.57 -4.41
CA ALA A 56 7.42 2.76 -5.13
C ALA A 56 6.95 2.33 -6.52
N GLU A 57 6.42 1.12 -6.65
CA GLU A 57 5.95 0.54 -7.89
C GLU A 57 4.83 1.37 -8.56
N ASP A 58 4.06 2.16 -7.81
CA ASP A 58 3.04 3.07 -8.34
C ASP A 58 3.59 3.97 -9.46
N GLY A 59 4.84 4.45 -9.31
CA GLY A 59 5.46 5.35 -10.27
C GLY A 59 6.16 4.62 -11.43
N GLN A 60 7.38 4.16 -11.18
CA GLN A 60 8.27 3.61 -12.20
C GLN A 60 7.70 2.35 -12.87
N ILE A 61 6.93 1.55 -12.13
CA ILE A 61 6.45 0.26 -12.64
C ILE A 61 5.04 0.39 -13.22
N PHE A 62 4.12 1.06 -12.54
CA PHE A 62 2.74 1.11 -12.97
C PHE A 62 2.46 2.31 -13.88
N ILE A 63 2.72 3.54 -13.45
CA ILE A 63 2.46 4.74 -14.27
C ILE A 63 3.38 4.80 -15.49
N ASN A 64 4.70 4.68 -15.32
CA ASN A 64 5.64 4.84 -16.43
C ASN A 64 5.49 3.70 -17.46
N GLN A 65 5.33 2.45 -17.03
CA GLN A 65 5.13 1.33 -17.98
C GLN A 65 3.77 1.38 -18.66
N ALA A 66 2.71 1.85 -18.00
CA ALA A 66 1.43 2.07 -18.67
C ALA A 66 1.55 3.13 -19.78
N LYS A 67 2.34 4.19 -19.54
CA LYS A 67 2.65 5.22 -20.55
C LYS A 67 3.46 4.63 -21.72
N SER A 68 4.51 3.86 -21.44
CA SER A 68 5.45 3.38 -22.47
C SER A 68 5.01 2.13 -23.22
N LEU A 69 4.33 1.18 -22.56
CA LEU A 69 3.92 -0.10 -23.14
C LEU A 69 2.42 -0.16 -23.49
N GLY A 70 1.62 0.81 -23.06
CA GLY A 70 0.18 0.83 -23.29
C GLY A 70 -0.51 -0.42 -22.72
N VAL A 71 -1.33 -1.10 -23.54
CA VAL A 71 -2.08 -2.30 -23.12
C VAL A 71 -1.18 -3.48 -22.74
N LEU A 72 0.02 -3.57 -23.32
CA LEU A 72 0.97 -4.64 -23.01
C LEU A 72 1.47 -4.55 -21.55
N ALA A 73 1.41 -3.36 -20.94
CA ALA A 73 1.76 -3.15 -19.55
C ALA A 73 0.91 -4.01 -18.59
N ILE A 74 -0.29 -4.44 -18.99
CA ILE A 74 -1.20 -5.26 -18.15
C ILE A 74 -0.60 -6.65 -17.87
N GLY A 75 0.06 -7.24 -18.86
CA GLY A 75 0.67 -8.58 -18.76
C GLY A 75 2.18 -8.55 -18.47
N TYR A 76 2.77 -7.38 -18.31
CA TYR A 76 4.22 -7.24 -18.13
C TYR A 76 4.62 -7.61 -16.69
N PRO A 77 5.43 -8.65 -16.44
CA PRO A 77 5.74 -9.06 -15.08
C PRO A 77 6.69 -8.08 -14.37
N TYR A 78 6.62 -8.05 -13.05
CA TYR A 78 7.57 -7.32 -12.20
C TYR A 78 7.79 -8.06 -10.89
N ALA A 79 9.06 -8.15 -10.46
CA ALA A 79 9.49 -8.76 -9.19
C ALA A 79 8.91 -10.16 -8.92
N GLY A 80 8.74 -10.98 -9.97
CA GLY A 80 8.20 -12.34 -9.87
C GLY A 80 6.68 -12.44 -9.98
N TYR A 81 5.95 -11.34 -10.20
CA TYR A 81 4.48 -11.32 -10.22
C TYR A 81 3.93 -10.62 -11.47
N LEU A 82 2.71 -10.99 -11.88
CA LEU A 82 2.01 -10.27 -12.94
C LEU A 82 1.42 -8.93 -12.51
N HIS A 83 1.05 -8.73 -11.24
CA HIS A 83 0.41 -7.49 -10.77
C HIS A 83 -0.84 -7.08 -11.59
N LEU A 84 -1.66 -8.05 -12.01
CA LEU A 84 -2.77 -7.81 -12.93
C LEU A 84 -3.71 -6.67 -12.46
N TYR A 85 -4.16 -6.67 -11.20
CA TYR A 85 -5.07 -5.64 -10.70
C TYR A 85 -4.44 -4.22 -10.66
N PRO A 86 -3.26 -3.99 -10.03
CA PRO A 86 -2.61 -2.68 -10.10
C PRO A 86 -2.37 -2.17 -11.52
N ARG A 87 -1.95 -3.05 -12.43
CA ARG A 87 -1.68 -2.69 -13.82
C ARG A 87 -2.92 -2.32 -14.63
N LEU A 88 -4.06 -2.97 -14.35
CA LEU A 88 -5.34 -2.56 -14.93
C LEU A 88 -5.70 -1.13 -14.54
N PHE A 89 -5.57 -0.76 -13.27
CA PHE A 89 -5.82 0.61 -12.82
C PHE A 89 -4.80 1.61 -13.36
N ALA A 90 -3.54 1.22 -13.51
CA ALA A 90 -2.52 2.05 -14.12
C ALA A 90 -2.76 2.29 -15.62
N PHE A 91 -3.20 1.25 -16.33
CA PHE A 91 -3.63 1.37 -17.73
C PHE A 91 -4.82 2.33 -17.87
N ILE A 92 -5.82 2.22 -17.00
CA ILE A 92 -6.96 3.16 -16.96
C ILE A 92 -6.48 4.58 -16.66
N ALA A 93 -5.58 4.73 -15.68
CA ALA A 93 -5.01 6.04 -15.30
C ALA A 93 -4.24 6.69 -16.46
N ASN A 94 -3.71 5.91 -17.41
CA ASN A 94 -2.96 6.45 -18.54
C ASN A 94 -3.82 7.27 -19.53
N TYR A 95 -5.15 7.14 -19.49
CA TYR A 95 -6.07 7.97 -20.27
C TYR A 95 -6.33 9.35 -19.66
N PHE A 96 -5.76 9.63 -18.48
CA PHE A 96 -5.88 10.90 -17.77
C PHE A 96 -4.53 11.62 -17.70
N GLU A 97 -4.61 12.94 -17.56
CA GLU A 97 -3.46 13.80 -17.28
C GLU A 97 -2.72 13.35 -16.03
N LEU A 98 -1.40 13.59 -16.01
CA LEU A 98 -0.51 13.09 -14.97
C LEU A 98 -0.96 13.48 -13.55
N ILE A 99 -1.47 14.71 -13.41
CA ILE A 99 -1.96 15.26 -12.14
C ILE A 99 -3.12 14.45 -11.53
N HIS A 100 -3.94 13.79 -12.36
CA HIS A 100 -5.12 13.04 -11.92
C HIS A 100 -4.87 11.53 -11.70
N ARG A 101 -3.75 10.99 -12.20
CA ARG A 101 -3.42 9.57 -12.08
C ARG A 101 -3.41 9.04 -10.63
N PRO A 102 -2.90 9.78 -9.62
CA PRO A 102 -2.91 9.28 -8.24
C PRO A 102 -4.31 9.04 -7.69
N ILE A 103 -5.31 9.84 -8.13
CA ILE A 103 -6.71 9.64 -7.72
C ILE A 103 -7.25 8.32 -8.26
N ILE A 104 -6.96 8.00 -9.52
CA ILE A 104 -7.40 6.73 -10.13
C ILE A 104 -6.77 5.54 -9.42
N LEU A 105 -5.47 5.59 -9.13
CA LEU A 105 -4.78 4.53 -8.39
C LEU A 105 -5.31 4.38 -6.96
N PHE A 106 -5.57 5.50 -6.27
CA PHE A 106 -6.17 5.50 -4.94
C PHE A 106 -7.58 4.88 -4.95
N VAL A 107 -8.42 5.24 -5.92
CA VAL A 107 -9.75 4.63 -6.09
C VAL A 107 -9.64 3.13 -6.31
N GLY A 108 -8.67 2.66 -7.11
CA GLY A 108 -8.39 1.23 -7.26
C GLY A 108 -8.02 0.56 -5.93
N TRP A 109 -7.12 1.15 -5.15
CA TRP A 109 -6.82 0.64 -3.81
C TRP A 109 -8.06 0.60 -2.91
N PHE A 110 -8.88 1.65 -2.93
CA PHE A 110 -10.08 1.75 -2.11
C PHE A 110 -11.14 0.71 -2.50
N ILE A 111 -11.30 0.42 -3.79
CA ILE A 111 -12.16 -0.66 -4.29
C ILE A 111 -11.66 -2.01 -3.75
N ALA A 112 -10.36 -2.29 -3.80
CA ALA A 112 -9.79 -3.53 -3.24
C ALA A 112 -10.02 -3.64 -1.72
N TYR A 113 -9.89 -2.53 -1.00
CA TYR A 113 -10.18 -2.45 0.43
C TYR A 113 -11.64 -2.77 0.77
N LEU A 114 -12.58 -2.12 0.09
CA LEU A 114 -14.01 -2.40 0.27
C LEU A 114 -14.37 -3.82 -0.14
N PHE A 115 -13.81 -4.30 -1.26
CA PHE A 115 -14.03 -5.65 -1.75
C PHE A 115 -13.60 -6.72 -0.73
N MET A 116 -12.44 -6.54 -0.09
CA MET A 116 -11.99 -7.42 0.99
C MET A 116 -13.03 -7.49 2.11
N PHE A 117 -13.55 -6.36 2.58
CA PHE A 117 -14.57 -6.34 3.63
C PHE A 117 -15.90 -6.93 3.18
N VAL A 118 -16.33 -6.66 1.94
CA VAL A 118 -17.53 -7.28 1.37
C VAL A 118 -17.41 -8.80 1.41
N VAL A 119 -16.28 -9.35 0.98
CA VAL A 119 -16.03 -10.80 1.04
C VAL A 119 -16.01 -11.31 2.47
N LEU A 120 -15.27 -10.68 3.38
CA LEU A 120 -15.18 -11.10 4.78
C LEU A 120 -16.55 -11.12 5.45
N LEU A 121 -17.32 -10.04 5.33
CA LEU A 121 -18.63 -9.89 5.95
C LEU A 121 -19.68 -10.82 5.32
N GLN A 122 -19.67 -10.97 3.99
CA GLN A 122 -20.58 -11.90 3.31
C GLN A 122 -20.30 -13.35 3.75
N ARG A 123 -19.02 -13.74 3.85
CA ARG A 123 -18.66 -15.10 4.30
C ARG A 123 -18.89 -15.30 5.80
N ALA A 124 -18.63 -14.29 6.62
CA ALA A 124 -18.98 -14.31 8.04
C ALA A 124 -20.48 -14.57 8.23
N LYS A 125 -21.34 -13.84 7.51
CA LYS A 125 -22.80 -14.05 7.52
C LYS A 125 -23.19 -15.46 7.10
N GLN A 126 -22.62 -15.98 6.01
CA GLN A 126 -22.88 -17.35 5.53
C GLN A 126 -22.47 -18.43 6.54
N LEU A 127 -21.43 -18.16 7.33
CA LEU A 127 -20.98 -19.05 8.40
C LEU A 127 -21.79 -18.89 9.69
N GLY A 128 -22.77 -17.98 9.72
CA GLY A 128 -23.66 -17.75 10.86
C GLY A 128 -23.04 -16.84 11.94
N MET A 129 -22.11 -15.94 11.57
CA MET A 129 -21.56 -14.96 12.49
C MET A 129 -22.56 -13.82 12.73
N GLY A 130 -22.66 -13.39 13.99
CA GLY A 130 -23.49 -12.24 14.37
C GLY A 130 -22.86 -10.88 14.04
N PHE A 131 -23.65 -9.81 14.19
CA PHE A 131 -23.21 -8.43 13.96
C PHE A 131 -22.00 -8.06 14.83
N ILE A 132 -22.05 -8.36 16.14
CA ILE A 132 -20.97 -8.02 17.08
C ILE A 132 -19.65 -8.71 16.69
N ALA A 133 -19.68 -10.00 16.34
CA ALA A 133 -18.48 -10.71 15.90
C ALA A 133 -17.90 -10.09 14.62
N SER A 134 -18.77 -9.71 13.69
CA SER A 134 -18.38 -9.06 12.44
C SER A 134 -17.82 -7.65 12.67
N LEU A 135 -18.38 -6.89 13.63
CA LEU A 135 -17.87 -5.60 14.06
C LEU A 135 -16.44 -5.70 14.60
N PHE A 136 -16.19 -6.65 15.51
CA PHE A 136 -14.85 -6.88 16.03
C PHE A 136 -13.90 -7.34 14.93
N LEU A 137 -14.32 -8.21 14.00
CA LEU A 137 -13.49 -8.56 12.85
C LEU A 137 -13.09 -7.31 12.06
N VAL A 138 -14.02 -6.39 11.77
CA VAL A 138 -13.72 -5.13 11.07
C VAL A 138 -12.69 -4.31 11.84
N ILE A 139 -12.91 -4.10 13.14
CA ILE A 139 -12.01 -3.35 14.01
C ILE A 139 -10.60 -3.99 14.00
N LEU A 140 -10.51 -5.30 14.19
CA LEU A 140 -9.23 -6.01 14.27
C LEU A 140 -8.47 -5.96 12.94
N VAL A 141 -9.15 -6.12 11.80
CA VAL A 141 -8.53 -6.03 10.47
C VAL A 141 -7.98 -4.63 10.23
N CYS A 142 -8.71 -3.57 10.59
CA CYS A 142 -8.26 -2.19 10.42
C CYS A 142 -7.13 -1.81 11.38
N LEU A 143 -7.18 -2.27 12.63
CA LEU A 143 -6.27 -1.87 13.71
C LEU A 143 -5.06 -2.81 13.89
N GLN A 144 -4.95 -3.88 13.10
CA GLN A 144 -3.86 -4.84 13.23
C GLN A 144 -2.46 -4.21 13.21
N PRO A 145 -1.46 -4.80 13.87
CA PRO A 145 -0.09 -4.27 13.92
C PRO A 145 0.53 -4.12 12.52
N ASN A 146 0.78 -2.86 12.12
CA ASN A 146 1.36 -2.48 10.83
C ASN A 146 1.77 -0.99 10.85
N TYR A 147 2.85 -0.59 10.15
CA TYR A 147 3.30 0.82 10.02
C TYR A 147 2.53 1.64 8.97
N GLY A 148 1.60 1.01 8.27
CA GLY A 148 0.69 1.64 7.34
C GLY A 148 1.05 1.51 5.87
N GLU A 149 2.12 0.80 5.52
CA GLU A 149 2.56 0.62 4.13
C GLU A 149 1.44 0.04 3.23
N ASN A 150 0.51 -0.72 3.80
CA ASN A 150 -0.61 -1.31 3.06
C ASN A 150 -1.75 -0.36 2.71
N PHE A 151 -1.74 0.88 3.22
CA PHE A 151 -2.84 1.81 3.06
C PHE A 151 -2.56 2.84 1.95
N PHE A 152 -3.64 3.22 1.26
CA PHE A 152 -3.74 4.34 0.33
C PHE A 152 -2.91 4.24 -0.97
N ASN A 153 -2.28 3.10 -1.27
CA ASN A 153 -1.47 2.91 -2.49
C ASN A 153 -1.85 1.63 -3.24
N ILE A 154 -1.86 1.67 -4.58
CA ILE A 154 -2.36 0.56 -5.41
C ILE A 154 -1.42 -0.65 -5.37
N THR A 155 -0.11 -0.42 -5.22
CA THR A 155 0.90 -1.47 -5.07
C THR A 155 0.55 -2.50 -4.00
N ASN A 156 0.02 -2.05 -2.87
CA ASN A 156 -0.32 -2.93 -1.76
C ASN A 156 -1.76 -3.46 -1.78
N ALA A 157 -2.58 -3.09 -2.78
CA ALA A 157 -3.91 -3.65 -2.96
C ALA A 157 -3.90 -5.19 -3.10
N GLN A 158 -2.79 -5.76 -3.60
CA GLN A 158 -2.60 -7.20 -3.71
C GLN A 158 -2.77 -7.94 -2.39
N TRP A 159 -2.37 -7.38 -1.24
CA TRP A 159 -2.51 -8.05 0.06
C TRP A 159 -3.97 -8.13 0.50
N LEU A 160 -4.75 -7.09 0.22
CA LEU A 160 -6.19 -7.01 0.49
C LEU A 160 -6.95 -8.02 -0.39
N LEU A 161 -6.59 -8.07 -1.68
CA LEU A 161 -7.14 -9.02 -2.63
C LEU A 161 -6.73 -10.47 -2.32
N GLY A 162 -5.52 -10.69 -1.80
CA GLY A 162 -5.04 -12.00 -1.36
C GLY A 162 -5.84 -12.56 -0.17
N VAL A 163 -6.27 -11.70 0.76
CA VAL A 163 -7.23 -12.06 1.82
C VAL A 163 -8.55 -12.48 1.20
N ALA A 164 -9.13 -11.65 0.34
CA ALA A 164 -10.41 -11.93 -0.31
C ALA A 164 -10.35 -13.26 -1.10
N PHE A 165 -9.28 -13.47 -1.85
CA PHE A 165 -9.04 -14.68 -2.64
C PHE A 165 -8.98 -15.93 -1.77
N SER A 166 -8.20 -15.89 -0.68
CA SER A 166 -8.05 -17.01 0.25
C SER A 166 -9.37 -17.34 0.95
N VAL A 167 -10.12 -16.33 1.39
CA VAL A 167 -11.44 -16.51 2.01
C VAL A 167 -12.44 -17.07 1.01
N LEU A 168 -12.49 -16.57 -0.22
CA LEU A 168 -13.37 -17.11 -1.28
C LEU A 168 -13.05 -18.57 -1.61
N ALA A 169 -11.78 -18.91 -1.81
CA ALA A 169 -11.36 -20.25 -2.18
C ALA A 169 -11.62 -21.29 -1.07
N LEU A 170 -11.32 -20.92 0.18
CA LEU A 170 -11.49 -21.84 1.32
C LEU A 170 -12.97 -22.03 1.68
N THR A 171 -13.78 -20.97 1.59
CA THR A 171 -15.21 -21.02 1.94
C THR A 171 -16.14 -21.34 0.76
N GLY A 172 -15.61 -21.41 -0.47
CA GLY A 172 -16.34 -21.49 -1.73
C GLY A 172 -17.22 -22.71 -1.95
N THR A 173 -17.56 -23.48 -0.92
CA THR A 173 -18.42 -24.68 -0.96
C THR A 173 -19.90 -24.37 -0.78
N SER A 174 -20.23 -23.11 -0.48
CA SER A 174 -21.60 -22.63 -0.35
C SER A 174 -22.29 -22.64 -1.73
N GLN A 175 -23.57 -23.05 -1.77
CA GLN A 175 -24.43 -23.04 -2.98
C GLN A 175 -24.48 -21.69 -3.72
N SER A 176 -23.99 -20.63 -3.08
CA SER A 176 -23.94 -19.24 -3.57
C SER A 176 -22.79 -18.90 -4.52
N PHE A 177 -21.74 -19.71 -4.63
CA PHE A 177 -20.58 -19.42 -5.49
C PHE A 177 -20.50 -20.40 -6.66
N ARG A 178 -21.43 -20.24 -7.61
CA ARG A 178 -21.53 -21.07 -8.81
C ARG A 178 -20.60 -20.56 -9.91
N PHE A 179 -20.27 -21.44 -10.85
CA PHE A 179 -19.57 -21.02 -12.06
C PHE A 179 -20.42 -19.98 -12.81
N SER A 180 -19.79 -18.85 -13.10
CA SER A 180 -20.30 -17.80 -13.96
C SER A 180 -19.09 -17.07 -14.56
N VAL A 181 -19.29 -16.35 -15.66
CA VAL A 181 -18.19 -15.60 -16.31
C VAL A 181 -17.61 -14.57 -15.35
N GLU A 182 -18.45 -13.91 -14.56
CA GLU A 182 -18.05 -12.91 -13.57
C GLU A 182 -17.18 -13.52 -12.47
N ASN A 183 -17.58 -14.68 -11.93
CA ASN A 183 -16.81 -15.38 -10.90
C ASN A 183 -15.49 -15.95 -11.45
N LEU A 184 -15.47 -16.38 -12.71
CA LEU A 184 -14.25 -16.81 -13.40
C LEU A 184 -13.28 -15.64 -13.54
N VAL A 185 -13.73 -14.51 -14.09
CA VAL A 185 -12.93 -13.29 -14.25
C VAL A 185 -12.42 -12.80 -12.89
N LEU A 186 -13.27 -12.80 -11.87
CA LEU A 186 -12.88 -12.43 -10.52
C LEU A 186 -11.74 -13.30 -9.99
N LEU A 187 -11.85 -14.63 -10.08
CA LEU A 187 -10.80 -15.53 -9.60
C LEU A 187 -9.50 -15.39 -10.40
N LEU A 188 -9.58 -15.14 -11.71
CA LEU A 188 -8.41 -14.86 -12.53
C LEU A 188 -7.72 -13.56 -12.10
N VAL A 189 -8.48 -12.47 -11.91
CA VAL A 189 -7.92 -11.20 -11.42
C VAL A 189 -7.25 -11.38 -10.06
N LEU A 190 -7.92 -12.04 -9.12
CA LEU A 190 -7.37 -12.30 -7.79
C LEU A 190 -6.12 -13.21 -7.83
N GLY A 191 -6.19 -14.31 -8.59
CA GLY A 191 -5.13 -15.31 -8.68
C GLY A 191 -3.90 -14.87 -9.47
N LEU A 192 -4.05 -13.90 -10.38
CA LEU A 192 -2.97 -13.32 -11.20
C LEU A 192 -2.47 -11.97 -10.66
N THR A 193 -3.04 -11.43 -9.59
CA THR A 193 -2.54 -10.16 -8.99
C THR A 193 -1.26 -10.36 -8.18
N GLY A 194 -1.13 -11.48 -7.46
CA GLY A 194 0.07 -11.81 -6.69
C GLY A 194 0.32 -13.32 -6.65
N PRO A 195 1.38 -13.79 -5.97
CA PRO A 195 1.78 -15.21 -5.94
C PRO A 195 0.88 -16.07 -5.03
N PHE A 196 -0.28 -15.56 -4.62
CA PHE A 196 -1.15 -16.17 -3.62
C PHE A 196 -1.72 -17.51 -4.09
N SER A 197 -1.94 -17.68 -5.40
CA SER A 197 -2.41 -18.93 -6.00
C SER A 197 -1.43 -20.09 -5.79
N ILE A 198 -0.13 -19.82 -5.88
CA ILE A 198 0.94 -20.81 -5.63
C ILE A 198 0.87 -21.30 -4.18
N VAL A 199 0.78 -20.38 -3.22
CA VAL A 199 0.75 -20.70 -1.78
C VAL A 199 -0.54 -21.40 -1.37
N LEU A 200 -1.67 -21.05 -2.00
CA LEU A 200 -2.98 -21.56 -1.65
C LEU A 200 -3.25 -22.97 -2.22
N LEU A 201 -2.67 -23.30 -3.38
CA LEU A 201 -2.85 -24.57 -4.07
C LEU A 201 -2.66 -25.82 -3.18
N PRO A 202 -1.57 -25.98 -2.40
CA PRO A 202 -1.38 -27.16 -1.55
C PRO A 202 -2.48 -27.31 -0.49
N VAL A 203 -2.99 -26.20 0.07
CA VAL A 203 -4.08 -26.24 1.05
C VAL A 203 -5.38 -26.70 0.39
N LEU A 204 -5.63 -26.27 -0.85
CA LEU A 204 -6.82 -26.68 -1.59
C LEU A 204 -6.75 -28.14 -2.05
N ILE A 205 -5.57 -28.64 -2.40
CA ILE A 205 -5.35 -30.07 -2.67
C ILE A 205 -5.65 -30.88 -1.40
N LEU A 206 -5.09 -30.48 -0.26
CA LEU A 206 -5.36 -31.12 1.03
C LEU A 206 -6.86 -31.10 1.37
N LYS A 207 -7.51 -29.94 1.19
CA LYS A 207 -8.95 -29.78 1.37
C LYS A 207 -9.74 -30.73 0.49
N ALA A 208 -9.40 -30.83 -0.81
CA ALA A 208 -10.08 -31.69 -1.76
C ALA A 208 -9.93 -33.18 -1.39
N ILE A 209 -8.74 -33.61 -0.97
CA ILE A 209 -8.47 -35.00 -0.58
C ILE A 209 -9.16 -35.36 0.75
N VAL A 210 -8.99 -34.53 1.79
CA VAL A 210 -9.47 -34.82 3.15
C VAL A 210 -10.97 -34.63 3.27
N LEU A 211 -11.51 -33.55 2.70
CA LEU A 211 -12.95 -33.24 2.80
C LEU A 211 -13.76 -33.81 1.65
N LYS A 212 -13.11 -34.44 0.64
CA LYS A 212 -13.73 -34.98 -0.58
C LYS A 212 -14.66 -33.96 -1.25
N ASP A 213 -14.25 -32.69 -1.21
CA ASP A 213 -15.07 -31.56 -1.61
C ASP A 213 -14.83 -31.18 -3.06
N PHE A 214 -15.49 -31.89 -3.98
CA PHE A 214 -15.37 -31.70 -5.43
C PHE A 214 -16.50 -30.87 -6.04
N LYS A 215 -17.45 -30.38 -5.23
CA LYS A 215 -18.65 -29.67 -5.73
C LYS A 215 -18.32 -28.42 -6.53
N ASN A 216 -17.19 -27.78 -6.22
CA ASN A 216 -16.69 -26.60 -6.91
C ASN A 216 -15.29 -26.83 -7.50
N ALA A 217 -15.06 -28.00 -8.11
CA ALA A 217 -13.79 -28.36 -8.72
C ALA A 217 -13.26 -27.32 -9.73
N TRP A 218 -14.16 -26.58 -10.40
CA TRP A 218 -13.78 -25.48 -11.29
C TRP A 218 -12.94 -24.39 -10.58
N VAL A 219 -13.20 -24.10 -9.29
CA VAL A 219 -12.41 -23.15 -8.50
C VAL A 219 -10.98 -23.65 -8.37
N TYR A 220 -10.79 -24.95 -8.09
CA TYR A 220 -9.45 -25.54 -7.98
C TYR A 220 -8.71 -25.51 -9.31
N TRP A 221 -9.41 -25.76 -10.41
CA TRP A 221 -8.83 -25.66 -11.76
C TRP A 221 -8.36 -24.25 -12.08
N VAL A 222 -9.18 -23.22 -11.81
CA VAL A 222 -8.79 -21.82 -12.03
C VAL A 222 -7.58 -21.45 -11.18
N ILE A 223 -7.54 -21.87 -9.91
CA ILE A 223 -6.42 -21.59 -9.01
C ILE A 223 -5.15 -22.33 -9.45
N LEU A 224 -5.27 -23.57 -9.93
CA LEU A 224 -4.16 -24.33 -10.50
C LEU A 224 -3.58 -23.62 -11.73
N VAL A 225 -4.44 -23.15 -12.64
CA VAL A 225 -4.00 -22.39 -13.83
C VAL A 225 -3.31 -21.10 -13.41
N CYS A 226 -3.88 -20.35 -12.47
CA CYS A 226 -3.24 -19.13 -11.94
C CYS A 226 -1.89 -19.43 -11.30
N ALA A 227 -1.79 -20.50 -10.51
CA ALA A 227 -0.55 -20.93 -9.88
C ALA A 227 0.52 -21.32 -10.90
N ALA A 228 0.12 -22.03 -11.98
CA ALA A 228 1.02 -22.38 -13.07
C ALA A 228 1.56 -21.12 -13.77
N ILE A 229 0.67 -20.19 -14.15
CA ILE A 229 1.05 -18.91 -14.78
C ILE A 229 1.99 -18.12 -13.87
N GLN A 230 1.64 -17.94 -12.59
CA GLN A 230 2.48 -17.21 -11.64
C GLN A 230 3.80 -17.92 -11.39
N SER A 231 3.86 -19.26 -11.43
CA SER A 231 5.12 -19.99 -11.26
C SER A 231 6.05 -19.75 -12.45
N VAL A 232 5.50 -19.78 -13.69
CA VAL A 232 6.25 -19.44 -14.91
C VAL A 232 6.77 -18.01 -14.82
N VAL A 233 5.95 -17.07 -14.38
CA VAL A 233 6.34 -15.67 -14.20
C VAL A 233 7.41 -15.52 -13.12
N LEU A 234 7.26 -16.18 -11.99
CA LEU A 234 8.22 -16.16 -10.88
C LEU A 234 9.60 -16.66 -11.31
N ILE A 235 9.65 -17.72 -12.12
CA ILE A 235 10.90 -18.29 -12.63
C ILE A 235 11.54 -17.39 -13.70
N ASN A 236 10.75 -16.81 -14.61
CA ASN A 236 11.29 -16.10 -15.76
C ASN A 236 11.53 -14.60 -15.55
N SER A 237 10.78 -13.94 -14.67
CA SER A 237 10.90 -12.47 -14.50
C SER A 237 11.95 -12.04 -13.50
N GLY A 238 12.57 -13.00 -12.79
CA GLY A 238 13.56 -12.75 -11.75
C GLY A 238 12.97 -11.96 -10.57
N ARG A 239 13.43 -12.27 -9.37
CA ARG A 239 13.34 -11.34 -8.24
C ARG A 239 14.72 -10.76 -8.06
N ALA A 240 14.85 -9.49 -7.65
CA ALA A 240 16.15 -8.99 -7.18
C ALA A 240 16.60 -9.92 -6.05
N GLU A 241 17.51 -10.85 -6.35
CA GLU A 241 17.81 -11.95 -5.47
C GLU A 241 18.61 -11.41 -4.29
N PRO A 242 18.15 -11.64 -3.06
CA PRO A 242 19.03 -11.50 -1.93
C PRO A 242 20.10 -12.59 -2.03
N VAL A 243 21.38 -12.19 -2.14
CA VAL A 243 22.50 -13.11 -2.23
C VAL A 243 22.61 -13.92 -0.94
N GLY A 244 22.57 -15.25 -1.05
CA GLY A 244 22.73 -16.18 0.07
C GLY A 244 21.47 -16.43 0.90
N ILE A 245 21.59 -17.36 1.84
CA ILE A 245 20.57 -17.68 2.86
C ILE A 245 21.20 -17.37 4.21
N ASN A 246 20.46 -16.69 5.08
CA ASN A 246 20.89 -16.47 6.45
C ASN A 246 20.96 -17.83 7.16
N THR A 247 22.13 -18.18 7.69
CA THR A 247 22.38 -19.46 8.38
C THR A 247 22.07 -19.39 9.88
N SER A 248 21.80 -18.21 10.44
CA SER A 248 21.47 -18.00 11.85
C SER A 248 20.08 -18.53 12.17
N PHE A 249 20.02 -19.64 12.91
CA PHE A 249 18.76 -20.17 13.44
C PHE A 249 18.00 -19.13 14.29
N GLU A 250 18.73 -18.32 15.06
CA GLU A 250 18.14 -17.29 15.94
C GLU A 250 17.37 -16.23 15.16
N ASP A 251 17.87 -15.81 13.99
CA ASP A 251 17.21 -14.80 13.16
C ASP A 251 15.88 -15.34 12.58
N TRP A 252 15.90 -16.58 12.07
CA TRP A 252 14.70 -17.24 11.56
C TRP A 252 13.68 -17.49 12.66
N TYR A 253 14.14 -18.02 13.79
CA TYR A 253 13.31 -18.25 14.97
C TYR A 253 12.66 -16.93 15.44
N THR A 254 13.47 -15.88 15.61
CA THR A 254 13.00 -14.58 16.06
C THR A 254 12.02 -13.96 15.07
N ALA A 255 12.30 -14.01 13.76
CA ALA A 255 11.40 -13.48 12.74
C ALA A 255 10.06 -14.22 12.74
N PHE A 256 10.08 -15.55 12.78
CA PHE A 256 8.86 -16.38 12.84
C PHE A 256 8.01 -16.03 14.08
N PHE A 257 8.62 -16.01 15.27
CA PHE A 257 7.88 -15.74 16.51
C PHE A 257 7.39 -14.28 16.59
N ARG A 258 8.14 -13.31 16.07
CA ARG A 258 7.65 -11.92 15.96
C ARG A 258 6.42 -11.82 15.08
N ILE A 259 6.39 -12.52 13.94
CA ILE A 259 5.20 -12.56 13.09
C ILE A 259 4.07 -13.32 13.79
N ALA A 260 4.32 -14.55 14.27
CA ALA A 260 3.31 -15.39 14.92
C ALA A 260 2.67 -14.74 16.16
N LEU A 261 3.43 -13.93 16.90
CA LEU A 261 2.96 -13.17 18.07
C LEU A 261 2.60 -11.73 17.73
N PHE A 262 2.11 -11.46 16.51
CA PHE A 262 1.50 -10.18 16.14
C PHE A 262 2.42 -8.95 16.31
N GLY A 263 3.72 -9.09 16.04
CA GLY A 263 4.71 -8.02 16.19
C GLY A 263 5.18 -7.78 17.61
N ALA A 264 5.09 -8.79 18.49
CA ALA A 264 5.47 -8.66 19.88
C ALA A 264 6.95 -8.26 20.08
N ASN A 265 7.20 -6.98 20.34
CA ASN A 265 8.51 -6.44 20.71
C ASN A 265 8.74 -6.40 22.22
N SER A 266 7.68 -6.40 23.04
CA SER A 266 7.77 -6.41 24.50
C SER A 266 7.35 -7.76 25.08
N SER A 267 7.88 -8.11 26.26
CA SER A 267 7.54 -9.36 26.95
C SER A 267 6.04 -9.49 27.22
N GLY A 268 5.36 -8.40 27.62
CA GLY A 268 3.91 -8.39 27.84
C GLY A 268 3.10 -8.82 26.62
N VAL A 269 3.40 -8.24 25.45
CA VAL A 269 2.71 -8.59 24.19
C VAL A 269 2.98 -10.04 23.79
N LYS A 270 4.19 -10.56 24.06
CA LYS A 270 4.53 -11.98 23.83
C LYS A 270 3.64 -12.90 24.67
N TYR A 271 3.49 -12.64 25.97
CA TYR A 271 2.63 -13.44 26.84
C TYR A 271 1.16 -13.41 26.40
N VAL A 272 0.63 -12.23 26.04
CA VAL A 272 -0.75 -12.09 25.54
C VAL A 272 -0.93 -12.89 24.24
N GLY A 273 0.03 -12.82 23.31
CA GLY A 273 0.00 -13.60 22.08
C GLY A 273 0.03 -15.11 22.32
N LEU A 274 0.82 -15.59 23.29
CA LEU A 274 0.87 -17.01 23.67
C LEU A 274 -0.47 -17.48 24.28
N ILE A 275 -1.07 -16.68 25.16
CA ILE A 275 -2.39 -16.96 25.73
C ILE A 275 -3.44 -17.04 24.61
N PHE A 276 -3.39 -16.12 23.64
CA PHE A 276 -4.27 -16.16 22.47
C PHE A 276 -4.15 -17.48 21.71
N TRP A 277 -2.94 -17.91 21.37
CA TRP A 277 -2.72 -19.17 20.63
C TRP A 277 -3.15 -20.39 21.43
N TRP A 278 -2.87 -20.42 22.74
CA TRP A 278 -3.31 -21.49 23.61
C TRP A 278 -4.84 -21.60 23.65
N LEU A 279 -5.55 -20.49 23.88
CA LEU A 279 -7.02 -20.45 23.88
C LEU A 279 -7.60 -20.84 22.52
N LEU A 280 -7.02 -20.35 21.41
CA LEU A 280 -7.46 -20.71 20.08
C LEU A 280 -7.29 -22.22 19.82
N GLY A 281 -6.18 -22.81 20.26
CA GLY A 281 -5.94 -24.25 20.21
C GLY A 281 -6.99 -25.04 20.97
N VAL A 282 -7.30 -24.63 22.21
CA VAL A 282 -8.37 -25.24 23.04
C VAL A 282 -9.72 -25.20 22.31
N VAL A 283 -10.10 -24.04 21.75
CA VAL A 283 -11.37 -23.89 21.01
C VAL A 283 -11.43 -24.82 19.79
N ILE A 284 -10.35 -24.92 19.03
CA ILE A 284 -10.29 -25.78 17.84
C ILE A 284 -10.39 -27.25 18.24
N CYS A 285 -9.64 -27.67 19.27
CA CYS A 285 -9.70 -29.03 19.82
C CYS A 285 -11.11 -29.39 20.31
N GLU A 286 -11.73 -28.52 21.12
CA GLU A 286 -13.11 -28.72 21.57
C GLU A 286 -14.09 -28.84 20.40
N LYS A 287 -13.97 -27.95 19.40
CA LYS A 287 -14.84 -27.96 18.22
C LYS A 287 -14.71 -29.26 17.43
N TYR A 288 -13.48 -29.78 17.30
CA TYR A 288 -13.21 -31.03 16.60
C TYR A 288 -13.75 -32.25 17.37
N LEU A 289 -13.59 -32.25 18.70
CA LEU A 289 -14.09 -33.30 19.59
C LEU A 289 -15.61 -33.25 19.80
N SER A 290 -16.24 -32.10 19.56
CA SER A 290 -17.69 -31.96 19.70
C SER A 290 -18.44 -32.90 18.74
N LYS A 291 -19.44 -33.61 19.27
CA LYS A 291 -20.38 -34.44 18.49
C LYS A 291 -21.34 -33.63 17.62
N ASP A 292 -21.20 -32.30 17.59
CA ASP A 292 -22.06 -31.39 16.82
C ASP A 292 -22.03 -31.78 15.33
N GLN A 293 -23.18 -32.08 14.74
CA GLN A 293 -23.32 -32.51 13.34
C GLN A 293 -23.15 -31.35 12.34
N ASN A 294 -22.71 -30.17 12.79
CA ASN A 294 -22.27 -29.10 11.90
C ASN A 294 -21.37 -29.67 10.79
N THR A 295 -21.77 -29.39 9.55
CA THR A 295 -21.16 -29.94 8.31
C THR A 295 -19.65 -30.10 8.46
N HIS A 296 -19.11 -31.30 8.18
CA HIS A 296 -17.68 -31.61 8.28
C HIS A 296 -16.76 -30.51 7.71
N THR A 297 -17.20 -29.82 6.66
CA THR A 297 -16.51 -28.68 6.07
C THR A 297 -16.34 -27.49 7.03
N LYS A 298 -17.37 -27.10 7.80
CA LYS A 298 -17.32 -25.97 8.75
C LYS A 298 -16.41 -26.22 9.94
N LYS A 299 -16.24 -27.48 10.35
CA LYS A 299 -15.31 -27.86 11.43
C LYS A 299 -13.86 -27.67 11.05
N ASN A 300 -13.51 -27.92 9.78
CA ASN A 300 -12.14 -27.88 9.28
C ASN A 300 -11.69 -26.47 8.82
N LEU A 301 -12.62 -25.54 8.59
CA LEU A 301 -12.29 -24.19 8.11
C LEU A 301 -11.25 -23.44 8.96
N PRO A 302 -11.33 -23.38 10.31
CA PRO A 302 -10.31 -22.69 11.11
C PRO A 302 -8.90 -23.26 10.87
N VAL A 303 -8.77 -24.59 10.79
CA VAL A 303 -7.49 -25.25 10.54
C VAL A 303 -6.96 -24.91 9.14
N LEU A 304 -7.82 -24.93 8.12
CA LEU A 304 -7.43 -24.55 6.76
C LEU A 304 -6.97 -23.09 6.68
N PHE A 305 -7.64 -22.17 7.38
CA PHE A 305 -7.22 -20.77 7.47
C PHE A 305 -5.87 -20.61 8.16
N LEU A 306 -5.64 -21.33 9.27
CA LEU A 306 -4.36 -21.32 9.99
C LEU A 306 -3.23 -21.90 9.14
N LEU A 307 -3.46 -23.04 8.46
CA LEU A 307 -2.48 -23.62 7.53
C LEU A 307 -2.12 -22.65 6.41
N THR A 308 -3.12 -21.99 5.83
CA THR A 308 -2.92 -20.98 4.78
C THR A 308 -2.12 -19.80 5.32
N ALA A 309 -2.45 -19.29 6.51
CA ALA A 309 -1.71 -18.22 7.17
C ALA A 309 -0.24 -18.61 7.41
N THR A 310 0.00 -19.82 7.92
CA THR A 310 1.36 -20.35 8.15
C THR A 310 2.16 -20.45 6.86
N LEU A 311 1.58 -20.96 5.77
CA LEU A 311 2.26 -21.02 4.48
C LEU A 311 2.59 -19.62 3.93
N PHE A 312 1.72 -18.64 4.13
CA PHE A 312 2.03 -17.25 3.78
C PHE A 312 3.15 -16.66 4.63
N VAL A 313 3.21 -16.97 5.92
CA VAL A 313 4.34 -16.57 6.79
C VAL A 313 5.63 -17.21 6.27
N ILE A 314 5.65 -18.50 5.98
CA ILE A 314 6.83 -19.19 5.44
C ILE A 314 7.27 -18.57 4.12
N ALA A 315 6.34 -18.37 3.18
CA ALA A 315 6.61 -17.74 1.88
C ALA A 315 7.15 -16.30 2.06
N SER A 316 6.63 -15.55 3.03
CA SER A 316 7.10 -14.20 3.33
C SER A 316 8.54 -14.19 3.84
N LEU A 317 8.89 -15.05 4.79
CA LEU A 317 10.25 -15.14 5.34
C LEU A 317 11.23 -15.60 4.25
N TYR A 318 10.84 -16.57 3.43
CA TYR A 318 11.64 -17.04 2.32
C TYR A 318 11.92 -15.94 1.27
N SER A 319 10.99 -14.99 1.10
CA SER A 319 11.17 -13.86 0.19
C SER A 319 12.30 -12.90 0.57
N MET A 320 12.78 -12.96 1.82
CA MET A 320 14.00 -12.28 2.32
C MET A 320 14.86 -13.29 3.07
N LYS A 321 15.15 -14.43 2.43
CA LYS A 321 15.94 -15.52 3.02
C LYS A 321 17.33 -15.12 3.53
N ASN A 322 17.91 -14.02 3.04
CA ASN A 322 19.18 -13.46 3.53
C ASN A 322 19.03 -12.59 4.79
N TYR A 323 17.83 -12.07 5.06
CA TYR A 323 17.54 -11.22 6.21
C TYR A 323 16.07 -11.40 6.66
N PRO A 324 15.75 -12.52 7.33
CA PRO A 324 14.37 -12.85 7.73
C PRO A 324 13.71 -11.79 8.61
N LEU A 325 14.50 -11.08 9.42
CA LEU A 325 14.03 -9.97 10.27
C LEU A 325 13.50 -8.77 9.47
N GLY A 326 13.78 -8.66 8.17
CA GLY A 326 13.25 -7.63 7.27
C GLY A 326 11.81 -7.86 6.79
N ARG A 327 11.11 -8.88 7.32
CA ARG A 327 9.72 -9.22 6.98
C ARG A 327 8.79 -9.28 8.19
N VAL A 328 9.23 -8.76 9.33
CA VAL A 328 8.41 -8.71 10.55
C VAL A 328 7.32 -7.65 10.43
N SER A 329 6.26 -7.78 11.24
CA SER A 329 5.08 -6.91 11.22
C SER A 329 5.33 -5.46 11.69
N ILE A 330 6.47 -5.22 12.36
CA ILE A 330 6.93 -3.91 12.82
C ILE A 330 8.31 -3.65 12.20
N GLY A 331 8.33 -2.92 11.09
CA GLY A 331 9.53 -2.50 10.37
C GLY A 331 9.29 -2.42 8.86
N GLY A 332 10.37 -2.38 8.08
CA GLY A 332 10.30 -2.55 6.63
C GLY A 332 9.72 -3.92 6.29
N GLY A 333 8.83 -4.00 5.28
CA GLY A 333 8.23 -5.26 4.88
C GLY A 333 7.08 -5.75 5.80
N ASN A 334 6.53 -4.90 6.66
CA ASN A 334 5.34 -5.21 7.47
C ASN A 334 4.11 -5.62 6.63
N ARG A 335 4.08 -5.29 5.33
CA ARG A 335 2.99 -5.64 4.41
C ARG A 335 2.70 -7.14 4.35
N TYR A 336 3.74 -7.95 4.56
CA TYR A 336 3.67 -9.41 4.47
C TYR A 336 2.94 -10.07 5.64
N SER A 337 2.79 -9.40 6.80
CA SER A 337 2.05 -9.96 7.94
C SER A 337 0.54 -9.74 7.87
N TRP A 338 0.09 -8.81 7.01
CA TRP A 338 -1.31 -8.40 6.93
C TRP A 338 -2.25 -9.54 6.57
N LEU A 339 -2.00 -10.19 5.43
CA LEU A 339 -2.83 -11.29 4.96
C LEU A 339 -2.89 -12.43 5.99
N PRO A 340 -1.77 -12.96 6.52
CA PRO A 340 -1.79 -13.97 7.58
C PRO A 340 -2.63 -13.58 8.80
N TYR A 341 -2.51 -12.34 9.30
CA TYR A 341 -3.24 -11.90 10.49
C TYR A 341 -4.74 -11.87 10.26
N VAL A 342 -5.20 -11.38 9.11
CA VAL A 342 -6.63 -11.40 8.79
C VAL A 342 -7.17 -12.83 8.73
N LEU A 343 -6.41 -13.78 8.17
CA LEU A 343 -6.80 -15.19 8.16
C LEU A 343 -6.84 -15.80 9.57
N VAL A 344 -5.91 -15.44 10.46
CA VAL A 344 -5.90 -15.87 11.87
C VAL A 344 -7.10 -15.30 12.63
N PHE A 345 -7.43 -14.02 12.44
CA PHE A 345 -8.59 -13.39 13.07
C PHE A 345 -9.90 -14.02 12.60
N PHE A 346 -10.00 -14.28 11.29
CA PHE A 346 -11.15 -14.97 10.72
C PHE A 346 -11.26 -16.41 11.23
N ALA A 347 -10.13 -17.13 11.35
CA ALA A 347 -10.09 -18.47 11.94
C ALA A 347 -10.57 -18.46 13.40
N ALA A 348 -10.09 -17.51 14.21
CA ALA A 348 -10.50 -17.36 15.61
C ALA A 348 -11.99 -17.06 15.74
N MET A 349 -12.53 -16.19 14.89
CA MET A 349 -13.97 -15.90 14.84
C MET A 349 -14.79 -17.15 14.50
N VAL A 350 -14.39 -17.89 13.44
CA VAL A 350 -15.11 -19.10 12.99
C VAL A 350 -14.99 -20.23 14.02
N ALA A 351 -13.84 -20.39 14.68
CA ALA A 351 -13.63 -21.38 15.72
C ALA A 351 -14.54 -21.11 16.94
N SER A 352 -14.65 -19.85 17.36
CA SER A 352 -15.31 -19.44 18.61
C SER A 352 -16.79 -19.03 18.49
N ASN A 353 -17.41 -19.08 17.30
CA ASN A 353 -18.74 -18.53 17.03
C ASN A 353 -19.84 -18.85 18.06
N HIS A 354 -19.85 -20.06 18.62
CA HIS A 354 -20.88 -20.50 19.59
C HIS A 354 -20.49 -20.25 21.05
N ARG A 355 -19.32 -19.66 21.30
CA ARG A 355 -18.73 -19.44 22.63
C ARG A 355 -18.49 -17.95 22.85
N ARG A 356 -19.56 -17.18 23.13
CA ARG A 356 -19.51 -15.71 23.19
C ARG A 356 -18.45 -15.16 24.14
N ILE A 357 -18.31 -15.73 25.35
CA ILE A 357 -17.32 -15.30 26.34
C ILE A 357 -15.90 -15.52 25.79
N LEU A 358 -15.62 -16.71 25.28
CA LEU A 358 -14.31 -17.07 24.77
C LEU A 358 -13.94 -16.28 23.51
N GLN A 359 -14.92 -16.02 22.63
CA GLN A 359 -14.77 -15.12 21.50
C GLN A 359 -14.43 -13.69 21.95
N ALA A 360 -15.14 -13.17 22.96
CA ALA A 360 -14.85 -11.85 23.53
C ALA A 360 -13.44 -11.78 24.14
N VAL A 361 -12.99 -12.84 24.83
CA VAL A 361 -11.63 -12.95 25.36
C VAL A 361 -10.60 -12.96 24.22
N LEU A 362 -10.77 -13.80 23.21
CA LEU A 362 -9.85 -13.87 22.05
C LEU A 362 -9.75 -12.50 21.34
N PHE A 363 -10.88 -11.85 21.10
CA PHE A 363 -10.90 -10.52 20.47
C PHE A 363 -10.31 -9.44 21.38
N GLY A 364 -10.56 -9.51 22.70
CA GLY A 364 -9.96 -8.60 23.67
C GLY A 364 -8.43 -8.71 23.69
N LEU A 365 -7.88 -9.93 23.66
CA LEU A 365 -6.44 -10.17 23.59
C LEU A 365 -5.83 -9.59 22.31
N ILE A 366 -6.43 -9.85 21.14
CA ILE A 366 -5.94 -9.29 19.88
C ILE A 366 -6.08 -7.76 19.86
N LEU A 367 -7.20 -7.22 20.34
CA LEU A 367 -7.45 -5.77 20.37
C LEU A 367 -6.42 -5.07 21.26
N PHE A 368 -6.05 -5.66 22.39
CA PHE A 368 -4.95 -5.16 23.22
C PHE A 368 -3.63 -5.13 22.43
N ILE A 369 -3.29 -6.19 21.70
CA ILE A 369 -2.08 -6.22 20.88
C ILE A 369 -2.12 -5.17 19.77
N CYS A 370 -3.28 -5.00 19.11
CA CYS A 370 -3.50 -3.99 18.08
C CYS A 370 -3.31 -2.58 18.65
N TYR A 371 -3.86 -2.32 19.84
CA TYR A 371 -3.75 -1.04 20.53
C TYR A 371 -2.28 -0.71 20.87
N VAL A 372 -1.55 -1.65 21.45
CA VAL A 372 -0.14 -1.45 21.85
C VAL A 372 0.77 -1.20 20.64
N ASN A 373 0.50 -1.84 19.51
CA ASN A 373 1.31 -1.74 18.30
C ASN A 373 0.70 -0.83 17.23
N PHE A 374 -0.28 0.01 17.58
CA PHE A 374 -0.96 0.88 16.63
C PHE A 374 -0.01 1.99 16.15
N HIS A 375 0.05 2.20 14.84
CA HIS A 375 0.81 3.27 14.22
C HIS A 375 -0.05 4.00 13.18
N LYS A 376 0.11 5.32 13.13
CA LYS A 376 -0.39 6.15 12.04
C LYS A 376 0.62 6.17 10.90
N LEU A 377 0.12 6.31 9.68
CA LEU A 377 0.96 6.52 8.51
C LEU A 377 1.27 8.01 8.36
N GLU A 378 2.46 8.39 8.78
CA GLU A 378 3.01 9.73 8.64
C GLU A 378 4.04 9.75 7.51
N LEU A 379 3.64 10.30 6.36
CA LEU A 379 4.52 10.54 5.23
C LEU A 379 4.65 12.06 5.02
N PRO A 380 5.83 12.58 4.67
CA PRO A 380 5.93 13.96 4.23
C PRO A 380 5.27 14.13 2.86
N ASN A 381 4.73 15.32 2.60
CA ASN A 381 4.21 15.63 1.27
C ASN A 381 5.39 15.95 0.33
N LEU A 382 5.52 15.18 -0.74
CA LEU A 382 6.56 15.36 -1.77
C LEU A 382 6.14 16.30 -2.91
N GLN A 383 5.02 17.02 -2.74
CA GLN A 383 4.49 18.04 -3.64
C GLN A 383 4.21 17.53 -5.07
N PHE A 384 3.64 16.32 -5.17
CA PHE A 384 3.35 15.69 -6.47
C PHE A 384 2.61 16.62 -7.45
N SER A 385 1.61 17.37 -6.98
CA SER A 385 0.82 18.27 -7.83
C SER A 385 1.68 19.37 -8.46
N SER A 386 2.52 20.04 -7.67
CA SER A 386 3.43 21.08 -8.16
C SER A 386 4.44 20.51 -9.16
N PHE A 387 4.96 19.30 -8.90
CA PHE A 387 5.86 18.60 -9.82
C PHE A 387 5.16 18.15 -11.11
N ALA A 388 3.91 17.70 -11.04
CA ALA A 388 3.13 17.32 -12.23
C ALA A 388 2.93 18.54 -13.15
N LYS A 389 2.57 19.69 -12.58
CA LYS A 389 2.49 20.96 -13.33
C LYS A 389 3.83 21.38 -13.89
N PHE A 390 4.91 21.23 -13.13
CA PHE A 390 6.25 21.55 -13.61
C PHE A 390 6.63 20.67 -14.82
N SER A 391 6.19 19.41 -14.81
CA SER A 391 6.50 18.46 -15.88
C SER A 391 5.83 18.75 -17.23
N GLU A 392 4.82 19.62 -17.25
CA GLU A 392 4.20 20.09 -18.49
C GLU A 392 5.14 21.01 -19.30
N TYR A 393 6.12 21.63 -18.62
CA TYR A 393 7.03 22.62 -19.19
C TYR A 393 8.48 22.15 -19.23
N GLN A 394 8.88 21.28 -18.30
CA GLN A 394 10.23 20.71 -18.24
C GLN A 394 10.17 19.19 -18.10
N LYS A 395 11.23 18.51 -18.52
CA LYS A 395 11.39 17.09 -18.17
C LYS A 395 11.76 17.01 -16.70
N VAL A 396 10.95 16.30 -15.91
CA VAL A 396 11.12 16.25 -14.45
C VAL A 396 10.93 14.83 -13.93
N ASN A 397 11.84 14.39 -13.08
CA ASN A 397 11.66 13.19 -12.26
C ASN A 397 10.86 13.56 -11.01
N ILE A 398 9.57 13.23 -10.99
CA ILE A 398 8.66 13.55 -9.89
C ILE A 398 8.91 12.57 -8.74
N PRO A 399 9.35 13.03 -7.55
CA PRO A 399 9.67 12.14 -6.45
C PRO A 399 8.41 11.53 -5.81
N ILE A 400 8.48 10.24 -5.47
CA ILE A 400 7.44 9.52 -4.71
C ILE A 400 8.06 8.75 -3.53
N HIS A 401 7.23 8.19 -2.65
CA HIS A 401 7.73 7.41 -1.50
C HIS A 401 8.11 5.99 -1.90
N PRO A 402 8.99 5.30 -1.14
CA PRO A 402 9.92 5.86 -0.16
C PRO A 402 11.08 6.58 -0.85
N GLN A 403 11.64 7.61 -0.21
CA GLN A 403 12.84 8.26 -0.71
C GLN A 403 14.10 7.50 -0.26
N TRP A 404 14.99 7.17 -1.21
CA TRP A 404 16.27 6.51 -0.94
C TRP A 404 17.44 7.44 -1.27
N ALA A 405 18.62 7.15 -0.70
CA ALA A 405 19.87 7.86 -0.98
C ALA A 405 20.46 7.48 -2.35
N THR A 406 19.67 7.69 -3.40
CA THR A 406 20.02 7.45 -4.80
C THR A 406 19.15 8.35 -5.69
N TYR A 407 19.64 8.75 -6.86
CA TYR A 407 18.91 9.56 -7.81
C TYR A 407 18.59 8.75 -9.07
N PRO A 408 17.36 8.81 -9.61
CA PRO A 408 16.23 9.63 -9.18
C PRO A 408 15.40 9.05 -8.01
N SER A 409 15.84 7.94 -7.39
CA SER A 409 15.02 7.15 -6.45
C SER A 409 13.71 6.69 -7.10
N TRP A 410 12.72 6.27 -6.29
CA TRP A 410 11.37 6.04 -6.78
C TRP A 410 10.76 7.34 -7.29
N SER A 411 10.37 7.32 -8.56
CA SER A 411 9.94 8.52 -9.27
C SER A 411 8.93 8.22 -10.38
N ILE A 412 8.24 9.26 -10.82
CA ILE A 412 7.40 9.24 -12.02
C ILE A 412 8.07 10.13 -13.06
N GLU A 413 8.12 9.65 -14.30
CA GLU A 413 8.70 10.41 -15.41
C GLU A 413 7.66 11.40 -15.94
N GLY A 414 7.89 12.67 -15.66
CA GLY A 414 7.15 13.78 -16.22
C GLY A 414 7.84 14.33 -17.46
N GLU A 415 7.11 14.49 -18.56
CA GLU A 415 7.63 15.03 -19.81
C GLU A 415 6.65 16.03 -20.41
N PRO A 416 7.15 17.12 -21.04
CA PRO A 416 6.30 18.13 -21.64
C PRO A 416 5.37 17.55 -22.70
N SER A 417 4.07 17.78 -22.56
CA SER A 417 3.07 17.36 -23.55
C SER A 417 3.00 18.40 -24.68
N GLY A 418 3.78 18.19 -25.73
CA GLY A 418 3.71 18.97 -26.98
C GLY A 418 4.60 20.22 -27.01
N SER A 419 5.06 20.57 -28.21
CA SER A 419 6.05 21.62 -28.51
C SER A 419 5.58 23.07 -28.29
N GLN A 420 4.35 23.30 -27.84
CA GLN A 420 3.75 24.64 -27.71
C GLN A 420 3.73 25.20 -26.28
N ALA A 421 3.92 24.39 -25.23
CA ALA A 421 3.78 24.85 -23.83
C ALA A 421 4.97 25.68 -23.30
N VAL A 422 6.18 25.48 -23.83
CA VAL A 422 7.41 26.09 -23.26
C VAL A 422 7.52 27.60 -23.55
N ALA A 423 6.81 28.12 -24.55
CA ALA A 423 7.01 29.49 -25.05
C ALA A 423 6.29 30.60 -24.25
N GLN A 424 5.36 30.28 -23.35
CA GLN A 424 4.53 31.28 -22.66
C GLN A 424 4.68 31.31 -21.13
N LEU A 425 5.51 30.46 -20.53
CA LEU A 425 5.67 30.45 -19.09
C LEU A 425 6.58 31.60 -18.61
N ASN A 426 6.14 32.36 -17.61
CA ASN A 426 6.99 33.35 -16.97
C ASN A 426 8.13 32.64 -16.22
N LYS A 427 9.37 33.01 -16.55
CA LYS A 427 10.59 32.48 -15.94
C LYS A 427 11.37 33.64 -15.33
N ILE A 428 11.87 33.42 -14.12
CA ILE A 428 12.74 34.36 -13.42
C ILE A 428 14.11 33.71 -13.33
N ASP A 429 15.06 34.21 -14.12
CA ASP A 429 16.47 33.87 -13.96
C ASP A 429 16.99 34.65 -12.74
N VAL A 430 17.34 33.91 -11.68
CA VAL A 430 17.69 34.52 -10.39
C VAL A 430 19.13 34.99 -10.41
N GLU A 431 19.35 36.28 -10.14
CA GLU A 431 20.69 36.82 -9.94
C GLU A 431 21.32 36.20 -8.68
N LEU A 432 22.50 35.58 -8.80
CA LEU A 432 23.15 34.88 -7.70
C LEU A 432 23.60 35.81 -6.55
N ASN A 433 23.73 37.12 -6.82
CA ASN A 433 23.99 38.17 -5.82
C ASN A 433 22.80 38.38 -4.85
N SER A 434 21.62 37.86 -5.18
CA SER A 434 20.40 38.00 -4.39
C SER A 434 20.33 37.04 -3.20
N PHE A 435 21.38 36.24 -2.98
CA PHE A 435 21.49 35.33 -1.85
C PHE A 435 22.54 35.79 -0.85
N THR A 436 22.25 35.59 0.44
CA THR A 436 23.24 35.63 1.52
C THR A 436 23.69 34.21 1.83
N ALA A 437 25.00 33.99 1.87
CA ALA A 437 25.55 32.72 2.32
C ALA A 437 25.89 32.74 3.80
N THR A 438 25.47 31.68 4.49
CA THR A 438 25.95 31.35 5.83
C THR A 438 26.92 30.18 5.71
N HIS A 439 28.03 30.24 6.45
CA HIS A 439 29.07 29.20 6.48
C HIS A 439 29.80 28.92 5.16
N ALA A 440 29.68 29.81 4.17
CA ALA A 440 30.42 29.75 2.91
C ALA A 440 30.98 31.11 2.53
N LYS A 441 32.11 31.12 1.82
CA LYS A 441 32.56 32.32 1.11
C LYS A 441 31.95 32.31 -0.28
N LEU A 442 31.22 33.37 -0.64
CA LEU A 442 30.72 33.58 -1.99
C LEU A 442 31.81 34.26 -2.81
N ASN A 443 32.26 33.61 -3.88
CA ASN A 443 33.05 34.26 -4.91
C ASN A 443 32.18 34.37 -6.16
N LEU A 444 31.73 35.60 -6.44
CA LEU A 444 30.94 35.93 -7.62
C LEU A 444 31.90 36.20 -8.78
N SER A 445 32.19 35.18 -9.59
CA SER A 445 32.68 35.42 -10.95
C SER A 445 31.47 35.85 -11.82
N ALA A 446 31.70 36.43 -13.00
CA ALA A 446 30.68 37.15 -13.80
C ALA A 446 29.46 36.34 -14.29
N SER A 447 29.20 35.14 -13.75
CA SER A 447 28.02 34.31 -14.01
C SER A 447 27.89 33.10 -13.05
N GLU A 448 28.71 32.96 -12.01
CA GLU A 448 28.77 31.72 -11.21
C GLU A 448 28.96 32.03 -9.73
N LEU A 449 28.39 31.18 -8.87
CA LEU A 449 28.54 31.25 -7.42
C LEU A 449 29.39 30.08 -6.94
N LEU A 450 30.64 30.37 -6.60
CA LEU A 450 31.52 29.41 -5.94
C LEU A 450 31.28 29.47 -4.43
N MET A 451 30.93 28.33 -3.84
CA MET A 451 30.86 28.17 -2.39
C MET A 451 32.03 27.33 -1.93
N ASP A 452 32.86 27.92 -1.07
CA ASP A 452 33.90 27.21 -0.34
C ASP A 452 33.49 27.15 1.13
N SER A 453 33.00 25.98 1.55
CA SER A 453 32.60 25.74 2.93
C SER A 453 33.70 24.97 3.63
N GLY A 454 34.29 25.55 4.68
CA GLY A 454 35.38 24.92 5.45
C GLY A 454 34.90 23.70 6.23
N SER A 455 34.46 23.90 7.48
CA SER A 455 34.03 22.82 8.38
C SER A 455 32.51 22.64 8.49
N ASN A 456 31.73 23.62 8.04
CA ASN A 456 30.28 23.68 8.23
C ASN A 456 29.56 23.59 6.89
N VAL A 457 28.32 23.10 6.90
CA VAL A 457 27.49 22.98 5.70
C VAL A 457 27.04 24.36 5.19
N PRO A 458 27.22 24.67 3.89
CA PRO A 458 26.82 25.96 3.34
C PRO A 458 25.29 26.07 3.20
N ILE A 459 24.75 27.22 3.57
CA ILE A 459 23.32 27.55 3.42
C ILE A 459 23.19 28.86 2.67
N LEU A 460 22.32 28.91 1.66
CA LEU A 460 21.96 30.14 0.95
C LEU A 460 20.55 30.58 1.30
N GLU A 461 20.36 31.86 1.56
CA GLU A 461 19.04 32.44 1.82
C GLU A 461 18.78 33.62 0.89
N SER A 462 17.61 33.67 0.29
CA SER A 462 17.21 34.78 -0.59
C SER A 462 17.05 36.07 0.21
N ASN A 463 17.71 37.14 -0.25
CA ASN A 463 17.67 38.47 0.36
C ASN A 463 16.33 39.19 0.11
N SER A 464 15.68 38.83 -0.99
CA SER A 464 14.40 39.42 -1.42
C SER A 464 13.36 38.34 -1.66
N ARG A 465 12.10 38.77 -1.71
CA ARG A 465 10.96 37.90 -2.00
C ARG A 465 10.82 37.73 -3.51
N PHE A 466 10.71 36.50 -3.97
CA PHE A 466 10.35 36.21 -5.36
C PHE A 466 8.84 36.26 -5.54
N ILE A 467 8.37 36.83 -6.65
CA ILE A 467 6.94 37.03 -6.93
C ILE A 467 6.60 36.35 -8.24
N CYS A 468 5.75 35.33 -8.16
CA CYS A 468 5.08 34.73 -9.32
C CYS A 468 3.62 35.18 -9.32
N GLU A 469 3.31 36.25 -10.06
CA GLU A 469 1.93 36.74 -10.18
C GLU A 469 1.05 35.75 -10.95
N ASN A 470 -0.22 35.64 -10.54
CA ASN A 470 -1.23 34.77 -11.17
C ASN A 470 -0.83 33.29 -11.32
N SER A 471 0.11 32.82 -10.50
CA SER A 471 0.64 31.45 -10.52
C SER A 471 0.29 30.75 -9.21
N THR A 472 -0.16 29.49 -9.26
CA THR A 472 -0.50 28.74 -8.05
C THR A 472 0.64 27.87 -7.54
N ASP A 473 1.62 27.58 -8.38
CA ASP A 473 2.77 26.74 -8.06
C ASP A 473 4.08 27.35 -8.58
N VAL A 474 5.20 26.85 -8.06
CA VAL A 474 6.55 27.28 -8.41
C VAL A 474 7.37 26.04 -8.76
N GLY A 475 8.04 26.08 -9.91
CA GLY A 475 9.13 25.18 -10.27
C GLY A 475 10.46 25.86 -10.01
N LEU A 476 11.42 25.13 -9.45
CA LEU A 476 12.77 25.60 -9.17
C LEU A 476 13.76 24.65 -9.82
N GLU A 477 14.66 25.20 -10.62
CA GLU A 477 15.74 24.48 -11.27
C GLU A 477 17.07 25.10 -10.90
N ILE A 478 18.00 24.27 -10.44
CA ILE A 478 19.32 24.68 -9.98
C ILE A 478 20.35 23.86 -10.76
N GLU A 479 21.12 24.53 -11.61
CA GLU A 479 22.29 23.94 -12.27
C GLU A 479 23.48 24.10 -11.33
N ILE A 480 23.99 22.97 -10.84
CA ILE A 480 25.04 22.95 -9.83
C ILE A 480 26.05 21.84 -10.11
N ASN A 481 27.33 22.17 -9.99
CA ASN A 481 28.41 21.20 -9.97
C ASN A 481 28.80 20.92 -8.51
N ARG A 482 28.53 19.69 -8.06
CA ARG A 482 28.67 19.27 -6.67
C ARG A 482 29.96 18.50 -6.44
N SER A 483 30.65 18.83 -5.36
CA SER A 483 31.86 18.14 -4.94
C SER A 483 31.58 16.77 -4.32
N SER A 484 30.43 16.59 -3.68
CA SER A 484 30.00 15.34 -3.05
C SER A 484 28.55 15.00 -3.36
N GLU A 485 28.25 13.70 -3.43
CA GLU A 485 26.88 13.22 -3.44
C GLU A 485 26.22 13.44 -2.08
N GLY A 486 24.89 13.48 -2.06
CA GLY A 486 24.17 13.63 -0.81
C GLY A 486 22.82 14.29 -0.98
N TRP A 487 22.14 14.49 0.15
CA TRP A 487 20.85 15.15 0.16
C TRP A 487 20.99 16.66 0.00
N MET A 488 20.07 17.23 -0.75
CA MET A 488 19.86 18.66 -0.86
C MET A 488 18.43 18.96 -0.46
N GLN A 489 18.24 20.07 0.23
CA GLN A 489 16.96 20.48 0.80
C GLN A 489 16.66 21.93 0.44
N VAL A 490 15.43 22.15 -0.02
CA VAL A 490 14.88 23.47 -0.33
C VAL A 490 13.78 23.77 0.66
N PHE A 491 13.93 24.89 1.36
CA PHE A 491 12.92 25.44 2.24
C PHE A 491 12.25 26.63 1.55
N PHE A 492 10.94 26.74 1.68
CA PHE A 492 10.17 27.82 1.08
C PHE A 492 9.15 28.36 2.07
N ASN A 493 8.99 29.69 2.13
CA ASN A 493 7.95 30.29 2.95
C ASN A 493 7.60 31.70 2.49
N ASN A 494 6.46 32.24 2.95
CA ASN A 494 6.05 33.62 2.69
C ASN A 494 6.79 34.66 3.56
N THR A 495 7.57 34.20 4.54
CA THR A 495 8.42 35.00 5.42
C THR A 495 9.84 34.44 5.40
N PRO A 496 10.87 35.22 5.77
CA PRO A 496 12.24 34.71 5.87
C PRO A 496 12.47 33.74 7.05
N ARG A 497 11.41 33.19 7.64
CA ARG A 497 11.47 32.19 8.71
C ARG A 497 11.14 30.82 8.13
N PHE A 498 12.12 29.94 8.07
CA PHE A 498 11.97 28.61 7.46
C PHE A 498 11.67 27.53 8.52
N SER A 499 10.96 26.48 8.12
CA SER A 499 10.65 25.32 8.96
C SER A 499 10.72 24.02 8.16
N GLU A 500 10.95 22.90 8.84
CA GLU A 500 10.97 21.56 8.22
C GLU A 500 9.62 21.17 7.59
N VAL A 501 8.52 21.81 8.00
CA VAL A 501 7.18 21.53 7.45
C VAL A 501 7.07 22.00 6.00
N LYS A 502 7.73 23.10 5.64
CA LYS A 502 7.77 23.64 4.27
C LYS A 502 9.16 23.45 3.67
N ALA A 503 9.56 22.19 3.60
CA ALA A 503 10.82 21.80 3.00
C ALA A 503 10.66 20.58 2.10
N LEU A 504 11.46 20.53 1.04
CA LEU A 504 11.57 19.39 0.14
C LEU A 504 13.01 18.94 0.11
N ARG A 505 13.22 17.64 0.31
CA ARG A 505 14.55 17.03 0.34
C ARG A 505 14.67 15.96 -0.75
N ARG A 506 15.80 15.95 -1.46
CA ARG A 506 16.10 15.03 -2.56
C ARG A 506 17.59 14.70 -2.58
N TRP A 507 17.92 13.45 -2.90
CA TRP A 507 19.31 13.02 -3.04
C TRP A 507 19.78 13.25 -4.48
N TYR A 508 21.01 13.75 -4.65
CA TYR A 508 21.64 13.89 -5.98
C TYR A 508 23.11 13.43 -5.91
N PRO A 509 23.67 12.93 -7.03
CA PRO A 509 25.07 12.50 -7.09
C PRO A 509 26.03 13.71 -7.09
N SER A 510 27.34 13.43 -6.99
CA SER A 510 28.39 14.41 -7.26
C SER A 510 28.49 14.72 -8.76
N GLY A 511 29.20 15.80 -9.09
CA GLY A 511 29.36 16.31 -10.45
C GLY A 511 28.25 17.30 -10.85
N LEU A 512 28.15 17.55 -12.16
CA LEU A 512 27.16 18.46 -12.72
C LEU A 512 25.77 17.82 -12.68
N VAL A 513 24.83 18.47 -11.98
CA VAL A 513 23.45 18.01 -11.83
C VAL A 513 22.47 19.16 -12.05
N THR A 514 21.32 18.84 -12.65
CA THR A 514 20.16 19.72 -12.70
C THR A 514 19.21 19.33 -11.58
N ALA A 515 19.24 20.12 -10.52
CA ALA A 515 18.47 19.95 -9.31
C ALA A 515 17.09 20.58 -9.47
N GLN A 516 16.03 19.78 -9.39
CA GLN A 516 14.66 20.23 -9.63
C GLN A 516 13.76 20.07 -8.39
N PHE A 517 13.01 21.12 -8.07
CA PHE A 517 12.01 21.14 -7.01
C PHE A 517 10.74 21.82 -7.51
N ALA A 518 9.59 21.46 -6.93
CA ALA A 518 8.35 22.18 -7.18
C ALA A 518 7.49 22.22 -5.93
N PHE A 519 6.85 23.35 -5.67
CA PHE A 519 6.04 23.57 -4.47
C PHE A 519 4.95 24.63 -4.70
N PRO A 520 3.91 24.69 -3.85
CA PRO A 520 2.85 25.69 -3.96
C PRO A 520 3.38 27.13 -3.81
N ASN A 521 2.85 28.04 -4.61
CA ASN A 521 3.14 29.46 -4.50
C ASN A 521 2.37 30.06 -3.31
N GLU A 522 2.99 31.00 -2.61
CA GLU A 522 2.39 31.68 -1.46
C GLU A 522 1.81 33.04 -1.86
N SER A 523 0.69 33.43 -1.24
CA SER A 523 0.04 34.71 -1.54
C SER A 523 0.97 35.90 -1.31
N GLY A 524 1.35 36.57 -2.40
CA GLY A 524 2.26 37.73 -2.45
C GLY A 524 3.73 37.41 -2.74
N GLY A 525 4.10 36.13 -2.95
CA GLY A 525 5.47 35.69 -3.21
C GLY A 525 6.11 34.86 -2.09
N PHE A 526 7.36 34.44 -2.27
CA PHE A 526 8.05 33.50 -1.38
C PHE A 526 9.54 33.80 -1.22
N TYR A 527 10.12 33.36 -0.11
CA TYR A 527 11.55 33.30 0.17
C TYR A 527 12.03 31.85 0.01
N ILE A 528 13.29 31.67 -0.38
CA ILE A 528 13.92 30.35 -0.49
C ILE A 528 15.16 30.29 0.40
N ARG A 529 15.32 29.17 1.11
CA ARG A 529 16.59 28.74 1.69
C ARG A 529 17.04 27.44 1.04
N LEU A 530 18.29 27.39 0.61
CA LEU A 530 18.91 26.24 -0.04
C LEU A 530 19.98 25.64 0.86
N ALA A 531 19.82 24.36 1.22
CA ALA A 531 20.88 23.54 1.79
C ALA A 531 21.35 22.56 0.71
N LEU A 532 22.47 22.88 0.08
CA LEU A 532 22.88 22.28 -1.20
C LEU A 532 23.71 20.99 -1.06
N SER A 533 24.28 20.77 0.12
CA SER A 533 25.03 19.55 0.46
C SER A 533 24.84 19.24 1.95
N GLU A 534 25.14 18.01 2.37
CA GLU A 534 25.26 17.63 3.77
C GLU A 534 26.71 17.61 4.27
N LEU A 535 27.65 17.66 3.33
CA LEU A 535 29.09 17.65 3.59
C LEU A 535 29.69 18.99 3.18
N PRO A 536 30.68 19.50 3.94
CA PRO A 536 31.47 20.63 3.49
C PRO A 536 32.22 20.29 2.20
N GLY A 537 32.26 21.24 1.27
CA GLY A 537 32.94 21.06 0.00
C GLY A 537 32.94 22.32 -0.84
N LYS A 538 33.37 22.14 -2.09
CA LYS A 538 33.39 23.19 -3.11
C LYS A 538 32.29 22.92 -4.12
N ASP A 539 31.15 23.55 -3.90
CA ASP A 539 30.02 23.46 -4.81
C ASP A 539 29.93 24.74 -5.64
N LYS A 540 29.57 24.59 -6.91
CA LYS A 540 29.50 25.68 -7.88
C LYS A 540 28.10 25.75 -8.46
N ILE A 541 27.36 26.82 -8.18
CA ILE A 541 26.06 27.08 -8.82
C ILE A 541 26.31 27.87 -10.10
N GLU A 542 25.81 27.33 -11.21
CA GLU A 542 25.90 27.96 -12.53
C GLU A 542 24.64 28.77 -12.82
N LYS A 543 23.47 28.23 -12.46
CA LYS A 543 22.19 28.91 -12.72
C LYS A 543 21.12 28.51 -11.71
N ILE A 544 20.28 29.48 -11.34
CA ILE A 544 19.01 29.22 -10.63
C ILE A 544 17.89 29.82 -11.48
N THR A 545 16.93 29.00 -11.86
CA THR A 545 15.76 29.40 -12.65
C THR A 545 14.48 29.09 -11.88
N ILE A 546 13.63 30.09 -11.72
CA ILE A 546 12.29 29.95 -11.14
C ILE A 546 11.27 29.97 -12.28
N TYR A 547 10.38 28.98 -12.27
CA TYR A 547 9.27 28.81 -13.20
C TYR A 547 7.98 29.12 -12.45
N CYS A 548 7.22 30.11 -12.91
CA CYS A 548 5.94 30.47 -12.33
C CYS A 548 4.83 29.63 -12.98
N LEU A 549 4.31 28.64 -12.24
CA LEU A 549 3.43 27.59 -12.76
C LEU A 549 1.94 27.91 -12.49
N PRO A 550 1.03 27.65 -13.45
CA PRO A 550 -0.39 27.97 -13.31
C PRO A 550 -1.08 27.17 -12.22
#